data_AF-A0A938B2V7-F1
#
_entry.id   AF-A0A938B2V7-F1
#
_cell.length_a   1.000
_cell.length_b   1.000
_cell.length_c   1.000
_cell.angle_alpha   90.00
_cell.angle_beta   90.00
_cell.angle_gamma   90.00
#
_symmetry.space_group_name_H-M   'P 1'
#
loop_
_entity.id
_entity.type
_entity.pdbx_description
1 polymer ?
#
loop_
_entity_poly.entity_id
_entity_poly.type
_entity_poly.pdbx_seq_one_letter_code
_entity_poly.pdbx_strand_id
1 'polypeptide(L)'
;MTMSIATFDDWVSAFRAWQADIGLDRRSVEPFSFETKYGTLAEEEISFGDFAGARRWESVRQIPDQRIRDALLNYIVYQGDTEFASAEQQRHLYDTAPSAYDLRCLTRVMAEEMRHGYQMCHLLVTHFGHAGRLEAEKLLQRRAYHKQRLLGSFNEDITTWLDFFTFAQFVDRDGKYQLRMLSHSAFAPLARSMGPMLQEESFHLGVGFDGLRRVLLAGKVPVALVQKFFNKWVPTAYDLFGTDNSGSAHWGYVWGLKGRYDEEQQTSPADRAHLNETARQLYCTEITELTARLNQYVPADQPPLRLPDQTFHRRIGAYAGEPYSVDGTRLSPGAYAAHLVEVLPQPEDLALLHRLTTAPDWLAPKKSRGPEPGM
;
A
#
# COMPACT_ATOMS: atom_id res chain seq x y z
N MET A 1 27.01 1.92 14.93
CA MET A 1 26.66 3.01 15.87
C MET A 1 25.31 3.53 15.44
N THR A 2 24.26 3.29 16.22
CA THR A 2 22.95 3.91 16.00
C THR A 2 23.10 5.43 16.19
N MET A 3 22.82 6.20 15.14
CA MET A 3 22.80 7.66 15.25
C MET A 3 21.60 8.05 16.11
N SER A 4 21.84 8.73 17.24
CA SER A 4 20.75 9.24 18.07
C SER A 4 20.03 10.38 17.33
N ILE A 5 18.73 10.21 17.09
CA ILE A 5 17.90 11.20 16.40
C ILE A 5 17.44 12.25 17.42
N ALA A 6 18.04 13.44 17.40
CA ALA A 6 17.65 14.56 18.24
C ALA A 6 16.76 15.57 17.49
N THR A 7 17.05 15.78 16.22
CA THR A 7 16.35 16.70 15.30
C THR A 7 15.86 15.97 14.06
N PHE A 8 15.05 16.65 13.23
CA PHE A 8 14.66 16.10 11.94
C PHE A 8 15.84 16.02 10.97
N ASP A 9 16.81 16.93 11.03
CA ASP A 9 18.03 16.87 10.21
C ASP A 9 18.89 15.64 10.52
N ASP A 10 18.94 15.23 11.80
CA ASP A 10 19.58 13.98 12.20
C ASP A 10 18.85 12.78 11.58
N TRP A 11 17.50 12.81 11.57
CA TRP A 11 16.70 11.78 10.92
C TRP A 11 16.92 11.76 9.40
N VAL A 12 17.00 12.92 8.73
CA VAL A 12 17.30 13.01 7.28
C VAL A 12 18.66 12.40 6.96
N SER A 13 19.65 12.58 7.85
CA SER A 13 20.97 11.95 7.71
C SER A 13 20.87 10.42 7.85
N ALA A 14 20.08 9.92 8.81
CA ALA A 14 19.82 8.49 8.97
C ALA A 14 19.05 7.90 7.78
N PHE A 15 18.06 8.61 7.23
CA PHE A 15 17.31 8.22 6.04
C PHE A 15 18.24 8.06 4.82
N ARG A 16 19.16 9.01 4.61
CA ARG A 16 20.18 8.93 3.57
C ARG A 16 21.11 7.72 3.73
N ALA A 17 21.43 7.34 4.97
CA ALA A 17 22.20 6.14 5.25
C ALA A 17 21.37 4.87 4.99
N TRP A 18 20.10 4.87 5.36
CA TRP A 18 19.16 3.77 5.07
C TRP A 18 19.00 3.53 3.56
N GLN A 19 18.90 4.58 2.74
CA GLN A 19 18.83 4.43 1.27
C GLN A 19 20.03 3.67 0.71
N ALA A 20 21.24 3.95 1.23
CA ALA A 20 22.45 3.23 0.84
C ALA A 20 22.45 1.78 1.35
N ASP A 21 21.97 1.56 2.58
CA ASP A 21 21.91 0.25 3.23
C ASP A 21 20.95 -0.72 2.53
N ILE A 22 19.82 -0.23 2.00
CA ILE A 22 18.90 -1.05 1.21
C ILE A 22 19.39 -1.30 -0.23
N GLY A 23 20.59 -0.82 -0.59
CA GLY A 23 21.21 -1.07 -1.90
C GLY A 23 20.66 -0.22 -3.05
N LEU A 24 20.01 0.91 -2.76
CA LEU A 24 19.48 1.80 -3.78
C LEU A 24 20.60 2.67 -4.41
N ASP A 25 20.75 2.66 -5.74
CA ASP A 25 21.65 3.60 -6.42
C ASP A 25 21.09 5.02 -6.27
N ARG A 26 21.81 5.85 -5.52
CA ARG A 26 21.41 7.22 -5.21
C ARG A 26 21.21 8.05 -6.47
N ARG A 27 21.95 7.77 -7.55
CA ARG A 27 21.80 8.48 -8.83
C ARG A 27 20.44 8.27 -9.49
N SER A 28 19.79 7.14 -9.21
CA SER A 28 18.47 6.83 -9.74
C SER A 28 17.40 7.73 -9.10
N VAL A 29 17.55 8.07 -7.82
CA VAL A 29 16.58 8.85 -7.06
C VAL A 29 17.01 10.30 -6.81
N GLU A 30 18.23 10.69 -7.18
CA GLU A 30 18.75 12.06 -7.12
C GLU A 30 17.86 13.10 -7.81
N PRO A 31 17.19 12.80 -8.95
CA PRO A 31 16.25 13.75 -9.56
C PRO A 31 15.02 14.06 -8.69
N PHE A 32 14.75 13.29 -7.64
CA PHE A 32 13.59 13.47 -6.78
C PHE A 32 13.97 14.25 -5.51
N SER A 33 13.24 15.33 -5.25
CA SER A 33 13.35 16.06 -3.98
C SER A 33 12.59 15.33 -2.86
N PHE A 34 13.27 15.08 -1.74
CA PHE A 34 12.65 14.57 -0.52
C PHE A 34 12.28 15.75 0.39
N GLU A 35 11.03 16.16 0.29
CA GLU A 35 10.45 17.26 1.05
C GLU A 35 9.07 16.87 1.62
N THR A 36 8.66 17.57 2.67
CA THR A 36 7.29 17.44 3.20
C THR A 36 6.32 18.25 2.37
N LYS A 37 5.24 17.62 1.90
CA LYS A 37 4.15 18.23 1.15
C LYS A 37 2.87 18.24 1.98
N TYR A 38 2.46 19.43 2.41
CA TYR A 38 1.19 19.65 3.08
C TYR A 38 0.22 20.34 2.14
N GLY A 39 -0.92 19.70 1.88
CA GLY A 39 -2.03 20.27 1.13
C GLY A 39 -2.94 21.15 2.00
N THR A 40 -4.05 21.58 1.40
CA THR A 40 -5.12 22.30 2.10
C THR A 40 -6.10 21.33 2.75
N LEU A 41 -6.72 21.76 3.84
CA LEU A 41 -7.86 21.04 4.43
C LEU A 41 -9.11 21.32 3.62
N ALA A 42 -10.00 20.33 3.51
CA ALA A 42 -11.34 20.53 2.94
C ALA A 42 -12.22 21.38 3.88
N GLU A 43 -12.07 21.14 5.19
CA GLU A 43 -12.83 21.80 6.26
C GLU A 43 -11.91 22.04 7.47
N GLU A 44 -12.09 23.17 8.16
CA GLU A 44 -11.32 23.53 9.35
C GLU A 44 -11.87 22.87 10.63
N GLU A 45 -13.14 22.48 10.59
CA GLU A 45 -13.82 21.71 11.62
C GLU A 45 -13.58 20.20 11.45
N ILE A 46 -13.74 19.47 12.56
CA ILE A 46 -13.77 18.01 12.59
C ILE A 46 -15.13 17.57 12.04
N SER A 47 -15.15 16.70 11.03
CA SER A 47 -16.38 16.37 10.31
C SER A 47 -17.15 15.15 10.87
N PHE A 48 -16.54 14.36 11.76
CA PHE A 48 -17.14 13.12 12.28
C PHE A 48 -16.68 12.80 13.71
N GLY A 49 -17.24 11.74 14.28
CA GLY A 49 -16.95 11.29 15.63
C GLY A 49 -17.55 12.21 16.71
N ASP A 50 -17.15 12.00 17.95
CA ASP A 50 -17.72 12.69 19.10
C ASP A 50 -17.17 14.13 19.26
N PHE A 51 -16.14 14.48 18.47
CA PHE A 51 -15.57 15.84 18.39
C PHE A 51 -16.08 16.63 17.16
N ALA A 52 -17.05 16.11 16.42
CA ALA A 52 -17.59 16.77 15.24
C ALA A 52 -18.05 18.22 15.53
N GLY A 53 -17.75 19.14 14.63
CA GLY A 53 -18.04 20.58 14.74
C GLY A 53 -17.02 21.38 15.55
N ALA A 54 -16.10 20.74 16.29
CA ALA A 54 -14.97 21.44 16.89
C ALA A 54 -13.89 21.75 15.85
N ARG A 55 -13.02 22.73 16.14
CA ARG A 55 -11.84 23.00 15.30
C ARG A 55 -10.89 21.80 15.32
N ARG A 56 -10.29 21.48 14.17
CA ARG A 56 -9.21 20.49 14.08
C ARG A 56 -8.01 20.88 14.94
N TRP A 57 -7.30 19.87 15.44
CA TRP A 57 -6.13 20.04 16.29
C TRP A 57 -4.88 20.29 15.43
N GLU A 58 -4.22 21.43 15.65
CA GLU A 58 -2.93 21.80 15.05
C GLU A 58 -1.73 21.25 15.83
N SER A 59 -1.94 20.86 17.09
CA SER A 59 -0.90 20.33 17.96
C SER A 59 -1.43 19.18 18.81
N VAL A 60 -0.59 18.18 19.08
CA VAL A 60 -0.93 17.07 19.99
C VAL A 60 -1.30 17.55 21.40
N ARG A 61 -0.89 18.77 21.79
CA ARG A 61 -1.27 19.40 23.07
C ARG A 61 -2.75 19.78 23.15
N GLN A 62 -3.41 19.95 22.00
CA GLN A 62 -4.85 20.26 21.93
C GLN A 62 -5.71 18.99 22.00
N ILE A 63 -5.10 17.80 21.88
CA ILE A 63 -5.79 16.52 21.96
C ILE A 63 -6.12 16.23 23.44
N PRO A 64 -7.39 16.04 23.81
CA PRO A 64 -7.82 16.06 25.21
C PRO A 64 -7.43 14.83 26.04
N ASP A 65 -7.15 13.69 25.39
CA ASP A 65 -6.91 12.40 26.07
C ASP A 65 -5.63 11.74 25.55
N GLN A 66 -4.86 11.11 26.46
CA GLN A 66 -3.62 10.42 26.11
C GLN A 66 -3.85 9.25 25.14
N ARG A 67 -4.97 8.52 25.28
CA ARG A 67 -5.30 7.38 24.42
C ARG A 67 -5.51 7.81 22.96
N ILE A 68 -6.04 9.00 22.73
CA ILE A 68 -6.20 9.59 21.39
C ILE A 68 -4.83 9.93 20.82
N ARG A 69 -3.92 10.50 21.62
CA ARG A 69 -2.54 10.79 21.21
C ARG A 69 -1.78 9.52 20.84
N ASP A 70 -1.92 8.46 21.63
CA ASP A 70 -1.27 7.17 21.39
C ASP A 70 -1.83 6.48 20.12
N ALA A 71 -3.14 6.53 19.91
CA ALA A 71 -3.76 6.01 18.70
C ALA A 71 -3.35 6.79 17.45
N LEU A 72 -3.28 8.12 17.53
CA LEU A 72 -2.79 8.97 16.44
C LEU A 72 -1.32 8.66 16.11
N LEU A 73 -0.47 8.51 17.14
CA LEU A 73 0.93 8.10 16.95
C LEU A 73 0.99 6.77 16.18
N ASN A 74 0.21 5.78 16.60
CA ASN A 74 0.18 4.48 15.92
C ASN A 74 -0.29 4.57 14.47
N TYR A 75 -1.31 5.37 14.14
CA TYR A 75 -1.72 5.56 12.74
C TYR A 75 -0.58 6.10 11.87
N ILE A 76 0.17 7.09 12.37
CA ILE A 76 1.30 7.67 11.64
C ILE A 76 2.44 6.65 11.50
N VAL A 77 2.72 5.87 12.55
CA VAL A 77 3.77 4.83 12.52
C VAL A 77 3.43 3.72 11.55
N TYR A 78 2.20 3.20 11.58
CA TYR A 78 1.80 2.12 10.68
C TYR A 78 1.77 2.58 9.22
N GLN A 79 1.25 3.78 8.93
CA GLN A 79 1.33 4.36 7.59
C GLN A 79 2.78 4.55 7.16
N GLY A 80 3.64 5.13 8.00
CA GLY A 80 5.05 5.33 7.65
C GLY A 80 5.82 4.03 7.42
N ASP A 81 5.45 2.93 8.09
CA ASP A 81 6.12 1.65 7.97
C ASP A 81 5.85 0.98 6.62
N THR A 82 4.66 1.16 6.05
CA THR A 82 4.32 0.61 4.72
C THR A 82 5.17 1.23 3.63
N GLU A 83 5.44 2.54 3.70
CA GLU A 83 6.13 3.24 2.61
C GLU A 83 7.61 2.86 2.52
N PHE A 84 8.26 2.63 3.67
CA PHE A 84 9.63 2.09 3.66
C PHE A 84 9.67 0.61 3.29
N ALA A 85 8.61 -0.13 3.61
CA ALA A 85 8.52 -1.54 3.25
C ALA A 85 8.33 -1.75 1.75
N SER A 86 7.43 -0.99 1.11
CA SER A 86 7.17 -1.07 -0.33
C SER A 86 8.46 -0.80 -1.13
N ALA A 87 9.22 0.23 -0.73
CA ALA A 87 10.53 0.53 -1.30
C ALA A 87 11.54 -0.62 -1.13
N GLU A 88 11.56 -1.28 0.03
CA GLU A 88 12.44 -2.43 0.28
C GLU A 88 12.05 -3.69 -0.48
N GLN A 89 10.74 -3.95 -0.65
CA GLN A 89 10.24 -5.14 -1.34
C GLN A 89 10.58 -5.11 -2.84
N GLN A 90 10.65 -3.92 -3.43
CA GLN A 90 10.77 -3.72 -4.88
C GLN A 90 12.22 -3.45 -5.35
N ARG A 91 13.17 -3.29 -4.42
CA ARG A 91 14.54 -2.79 -4.70
C ARG A 91 15.35 -3.57 -5.74
N HIS A 92 15.17 -4.87 -5.92
CA HIS A 92 15.95 -5.68 -6.90
C HIS A 92 15.35 -5.63 -8.30
N LEU A 93 14.16 -5.05 -8.47
CA LEU A 93 13.52 -4.95 -9.78
C LEU A 93 14.27 -3.99 -10.71
N TYR A 94 15.12 -3.10 -10.17
CA TYR A 94 16.06 -2.28 -10.94
C TYR A 94 16.91 -3.12 -11.90
N ASP A 95 17.37 -4.28 -11.45
CA ASP A 95 18.30 -5.13 -12.20
C ASP A 95 17.65 -5.86 -13.38
N THR A 96 16.31 -5.93 -13.39
CA THR A 96 15.53 -6.75 -14.34
C THR A 96 14.48 -5.93 -15.08
N ALA A 97 14.63 -4.60 -15.11
CA ALA A 97 13.64 -3.72 -15.71
C ALA A 97 13.39 -4.06 -17.19
N PRO A 98 12.12 -4.30 -17.59
CA PRO A 98 11.81 -4.76 -18.95
C PRO A 98 11.95 -3.66 -20.00
N SER A 99 11.96 -2.40 -19.58
CA SER A 99 12.29 -1.26 -20.44
C SER A 99 12.78 -0.07 -19.63
N ALA A 100 13.38 0.91 -20.29
CA ALA A 100 13.74 2.18 -19.66
C ALA A 100 12.49 2.96 -19.17
N TYR A 101 11.32 2.75 -19.79
CA TYR A 101 10.07 3.34 -19.31
C TYR A 101 9.66 2.73 -17.96
N ASP A 102 9.69 1.40 -17.89
CA ASP A 102 9.30 0.66 -16.68
C ASP A 102 10.28 0.94 -15.53
N LEU A 103 11.58 1.04 -15.83
CA LEU A 103 12.59 1.47 -14.86
C LEU A 103 12.28 2.85 -14.28
N ARG A 104 11.91 3.82 -15.12
CA ARG A 104 11.52 5.17 -14.66
C ARG A 104 10.24 5.14 -13.82
N CYS A 105 9.26 4.33 -14.19
CA CYS A 105 8.04 4.15 -13.41
C CYS A 105 8.36 3.59 -12.02
N LEU A 106 9.13 2.50 -11.93
CA LEU A 106 9.57 1.93 -10.65
C LEU A 106 10.35 2.94 -9.81
N THR A 107 11.29 3.65 -10.44
CA THR A 107 12.11 4.67 -9.75
C THR A 107 11.24 5.77 -9.17
N ARG A 108 10.25 6.25 -9.92
CA ARG A 108 9.30 7.25 -9.46
C ARG A 108 8.45 6.73 -8.30
N VAL A 109 7.85 5.53 -8.43
CA VAL A 109 7.07 4.90 -7.35
C VAL A 109 7.91 4.84 -6.08
N MET A 110 9.10 4.23 -6.14
CA MET A 110 9.97 4.11 -4.97
C MET A 110 10.39 5.47 -4.37
N ALA A 111 10.63 6.49 -5.20
CA ALA A 111 10.93 7.83 -4.72
C ALA A 111 9.72 8.48 -4.02
N GLU A 112 8.52 8.28 -4.57
CA GLU A 112 7.27 8.79 -3.98
C GLU A 112 6.96 8.08 -2.65
N GLU A 113 7.05 6.75 -2.59
CA GLU A 113 6.92 5.94 -1.36
C GLU A 113 7.90 6.40 -0.26
N MET A 114 9.20 6.52 -0.59
CA MET A 114 10.19 7.01 0.36
C MET A 114 9.88 8.43 0.87
N ARG A 115 9.28 9.29 0.04
CA ARG A 115 8.87 10.63 0.46
C ARG A 115 7.58 10.61 1.29
N HIS A 116 6.67 9.67 1.08
CA HIS A 116 5.53 9.43 1.97
C HIS A 116 6.04 9.04 3.38
N GLY A 117 7.01 8.11 3.45
CA GLY A 117 7.68 7.73 4.70
C GLY A 117 8.42 8.91 5.35
N TYR A 118 9.13 9.73 4.55
CA TYR A 118 9.76 10.98 4.99
C TYR A 118 8.77 11.92 5.67
N GLN A 119 7.58 12.08 5.08
CA GLN A 119 6.52 12.93 5.59
C GLN A 119 5.91 12.41 6.90
N MET A 120 5.71 11.09 7.02
CA MET A 120 5.27 10.49 8.28
C MET A 120 6.32 10.69 9.38
N CYS A 121 7.60 10.49 9.07
CA CYS A 121 8.69 10.74 10.00
C CYS A 121 8.80 12.22 10.40
N HIS A 122 8.54 13.16 9.50
CA HIS A 122 8.46 14.57 9.85
C HIS A 122 7.34 14.81 10.88
N LEU A 123 6.14 14.25 10.68
CA LEU A 123 5.05 14.37 11.65
C LEU A 123 5.45 13.80 13.02
N LEU A 124 6.09 12.63 13.04
CA LEU A 124 6.57 11.99 14.26
C LEU A 124 7.57 12.89 15.01
N VAL A 125 8.65 13.30 14.33
CA VAL A 125 9.74 14.07 14.95
C VAL A 125 9.26 15.45 15.41
N THR A 126 8.41 16.12 14.61
CA THR A 126 7.96 17.49 14.86
C THR A 126 6.89 17.57 15.96
N HIS A 127 5.95 16.61 16.02
CA HIS A 127 4.78 16.73 16.90
C HIS A 127 4.81 15.83 18.14
N PHE A 128 5.55 14.71 18.14
CA PHE A 128 5.46 13.70 19.21
C PHE A 128 6.68 13.63 20.14
N GLY A 129 7.61 14.57 20.02
CA GLY A 129 8.76 14.67 20.92
C GLY A 129 9.61 13.41 20.94
N HIS A 130 9.99 12.93 22.12
CA HIS A 130 10.87 11.76 22.25
C HIS A 130 10.27 10.47 21.67
N ALA A 131 8.98 10.22 21.92
CA ALA A 131 8.30 9.04 21.40
C ALA A 131 8.28 9.04 19.86
N GLY A 132 7.98 10.18 19.25
CA GLY A 132 8.03 10.34 17.79
C GLY A 132 9.41 10.07 17.19
N ARG A 133 10.47 10.61 17.79
CA ARG A 133 11.85 10.38 17.32
C ARG A 133 12.25 8.90 17.41
N LEU A 134 11.86 8.22 18.48
CA LEU A 134 12.12 6.79 18.65
C LEU A 134 11.40 5.95 17.59
N GLU A 135 10.13 6.25 17.29
CA GLU A 135 9.40 5.53 16.26
C GLU A 135 9.95 5.81 14.86
N ALA A 136 10.32 7.06 14.56
CA ALA A 136 10.95 7.44 13.30
C ALA A 136 12.31 6.73 13.08
N GLU A 137 13.06 6.48 14.16
CA GLU A 137 14.28 5.65 14.12
C GLU A 137 13.94 4.19 13.80
N LYS A 138 12.97 3.60 14.51
CA LYS A 138 12.55 2.20 14.31
C LYS A 138 12.05 1.93 12.89
N LEU A 139 11.39 2.91 12.26
CA LEU A 139 10.94 2.81 10.86
C LEU A 139 12.09 2.55 9.88
N LEU A 140 13.27 3.14 10.15
CA LEU A 140 14.50 2.93 9.37
C LEU A 140 15.32 1.72 9.83
N GLN A 141 14.95 1.06 10.93
CA GLN A 141 15.64 -0.14 11.45
C GLN A 141 14.96 -1.44 11.00
N ARG A 142 13.63 -1.44 10.83
CA ARG A 142 12.89 -2.60 10.31
C ARG A 142 13.27 -2.88 8.85
N ARG A 143 13.26 -4.16 8.47
CA ARG A 143 13.50 -4.61 7.09
C ARG A 143 12.42 -5.59 6.61
N ALA A 144 11.83 -5.32 5.45
CA ALA A 144 10.85 -6.20 4.81
C ALA A 144 11.44 -7.58 4.50
N TYR A 145 12.66 -7.64 3.97
CA TYR A 145 13.37 -8.88 3.64
C TYR A 145 13.91 -9.65 4.86
N HIS A 146 13.71 -9.13 6.08
CA HIS A 146 13.90 -9.86 7.34
C HIS A 146 12.58 -10.15 8.06
N LYS A 147 11.45 -9.91 7.39
CA LYS A 147 10.09 -10.10 7.89
C LYS A 147 9.81 -9.29 9.18
N GLN A 148 10.35 -8.07 9.26
CA GLN A 148 10.27 -7.21 10.45
C GLN A 148 9.27 -6.05 10.34
N ARG A 149 8.60 -5.88 9.19
CA ARG A 149 7.58 -4.82 9.00
C ARG A 149 6.32 -5.13 9.80
N LEU A 150 5.61 -4.09 10.21
CA LEU A 150 4.49 -4.17 11.14
C LEU A 150 3.27 -4.89 10.55
N LEU A 151 3.10 -4.79 9.23
CA LEU A 151 2.01 -5.44 8.50
C LEU A 151 2.55 -6.61 7.69
N GLY A 152 1.94 -7.79 7.84
CA GLY A 152 2.38 -9.03 7.19
C GLY A 152 2.48 -8.92 5.66
N SER A 153 1.53 -8.22 5.03
CA SER A 153 1.50 -7.97 3.58
C SER A 153 2.77 -7.30 3.05
N PHE A 154 3.39 -6.45 3.85
CA PHE A 154 4.62 -5.73 3.52
C PHE A 154 5.90 -6.51 3.87
N ASN A 155 5.75 -7.75 4.34
CA ASN A 155 6.81 -8.73 4.47
C ASN A 155 6.72 -9.82 3.39
N GLU A 156 5.72 -9.80 2.51
CA GLU A 156 5.63 -10.74 1.38
C GLU A 156 6.66 -10.40 0.30
N ASP A 157 7.23 -11.39 -0.37
CA ASP A 157 8.29 -11.13 -1.35
C ASP A 157 7.71 -10.72 -2.72
N ILE A 158 8.20 -9.60 -3.27
CA ILE A 158 7.96 -9.17 -4.65
C ILE A 158 9.16 -9.59 -5.48
N THR A 159 9.15 -10.75 -6.13
CA THR A 159 10.36 -11.27 -6.80
C THR A 159 10.40 -10.99 -8.30
N THR A 160 9.27 -10.59 -8.88
CA THR A 160 9.12 -10.40 -10.33
C THR A 160 8.40 -9.09 -10.67
N TRP A 161 8.53 -8.62 -11.91
CA TRP A 161 7.75 -7.47 -12.38
C TRP A 161 6.24 -7.75 -12.43
N LEU A 162 5.83 -9.02 -12.58
CA LEU A 162 4.42 -9.41 -12.47
C LEU A 162 3.92 -9.30 -11.03
N ASP A 163 4.74 -9.63 -10.02
CA ASP A 163 4.42 -9.31 -8.62
C ASP A 163 4.22 -7.81 -8.46
N PHE A 164 5.17 -7.00 -8.93
CA PHE A 164 5.09 -5.54 -8.78
C PHE A 164 3.83 -4.94 -9.39
N PHE A 165 3.48 -5.30 -10.63
CA PHE A 165 2.25 -4.77 -11.23
C PHE A 165 0.99 -5.23 -10.51
N THR A 166 0.98 -6.47 -10.01
CA THR A 166 -0.15 -7.01 -9.25
C THR A 166 -0.25 -6.38 -7.85
N PHE A 167 0.90 -6.17 -7.20
CA PHE A 167 1.03 -5.47 -5.91
C PHE A 167 0.53 -4.03 -6.03
N ALA A 168 1.05 -3.26 -6.99
CA ALA A 168 0.62 -1.88 -7.20
C ALA A 168 -0.87 -1.77 -7.59
N GLN A 169 -1.44 -2.80 -8.24
CA GLN A 169 -2.85 -2.81 -8.58
C GLN A 169 -3.78 -3.03 -7.38
N PHE A 170 -3.36 -3.84 -6.39
CA PHE A 170 -4.21 -4.32 -5.32
C PHE A 170 -3.75 -3.89 -3.92
N VAL A 171 -2.46 -4.00 -3.62
CA VAL A 171 -1.89 -3.66 -2.30
C VAL A 171 -1.69 -2.16 -2.16
N ASP A 172 -1.03 -1.47 -3.10
CA ASP A 172 -0.91 0.01 -3.06
C ASP A 172 -2.30 0.67 -3.10
N ARG A 173 -3.27 0.00 -3.74
CA ARG A 173 -4.65 0.46 -3.76
C ARG A 173 -5.28 0.49 -2.37
N ASP A 174 -4.89 -0.35 -1.42
CA ASP A 174 -5.28 -0.16 -0.02
C ASP A 174 -4.77 1.18 0.51
N GLY A 175 -3.53 1.57 0.19
CA GLY A 175 -2.94 2.88 0.51
C GLY A 175 -3.87 4.05 0.15
N LYS A 176 -4.44 4.06 -1.06
CA LYS A 176 -5.47 5.05 -1.46
C LYS A 176 -6.64 5.11 -0.46
N TYR A 177 -7.17 3.97 0.00
CA TYR A 177 -8.26 3.94 0.97
C TYR A 177 -7.80 4.44 2.35
N GLN A 178 -6.65 3.99 2.83
CA GLN A 178 -6.08 4.41 4.11
C GLN A 178 -5.84 5.92 4.14
N LEU A 179 -5.15 6.44 3.13
CA LEU A 179 -4.84 7.87 2.99
C LEU A 179 -6.12 8.71 2.90
N ARG A 180 -7.13 8.25 2.14
CA ARG A 180 -8.42 8.94 2.04
C ARG A 180 -9.12 9.00 3.39
N MET A 181 -9.23 7.88 4.10
CA MET A 181 -9.84 7.82 5.42
C MET A 181 -9.10 8.70 6.46
N LEU A 182 -7.76 8.74 6.39
CA LEU A 182 -6.92 9.57 7.25
C LEU A 182 -6.96 11.06 6.85
N SER A 183 -7.35 11.41 5.62
CA SER A 183 -7.50 12.81 5.20
C SER A 183 -8.60 13.55 5.98
N HIS A 184 -9.54 12.80 6.56
CA HIS A 184 -10.57 13.35 7.44
C HIS A 184 -10.09 13.62 8.87
N SER A 185 -8.87 13.19 9.24
CA SER A 185 -8.38 13.22 10.62
C SER A 185 -8.55 14.59 11.30
N ALA A 186 -9.01 14.55 12.55
CA ALA A 186 -9.11 15.68 13.46
C ALA A 186 -7.75 16.32 13.74
N PHE A 187 -6.64 15.60 13.54
CA PHE A 187 -5.30 16.17 13.61
C PHE A 187 -4.92 16.80 12.27
N ALA A 188 -5.00 18.12 12.18
CA ALA A 188 -4.82 18.91 10.97
C ALA A 188 -3.48 18.62 10.24
N PRO A 189 -2.32 18.51 10.91
CA PRO A 189 -1.05 18.20 10.23
C PRO A 189 -1.08 16.85 9.50
N LEU A 190 -1.70 15.81 10.09
CA LEU A 190 -1.86 14.53 9.42
C LEU A 190 -2.81 14.64 8.23
N ALA A 191 -3.97 15.25 8.42
CA ALA A 191 -4.95 15.43 7.34
C ALA A 191 -4.38 16.20 6.13
N ARG A 192 -3.64 17.29 6.36
CA ARG A 192 -2.97 18.07 5.28
C ARG A 192 -1.95 17.23 4.52
N SER A 193 -1.29 16.29 5.18
CA SER A 193 -0.26 15.45 4.55
C SER A 193 -0.86 14.46 3.53
N MET A 194 -2.13 14.07 3.70
CA MET A 194 -2.77 13.03 2.89
C MET A 194 -3.06 13.48 1.44
N GLY A 195 -3.46 14.74 1.24
CA GLY A 195 -3.83 15.24 -0.08
C GLY A 195 -2.74 15.07 -1.15
N PRO A 196 -1.51 15.58 -0.91
CA PRO A 196 -0.40 15.36 -1.82
C PRO A 196 -0.03 13.88 -2.01
N MET A 197 -0.08 13.06 -0.96
CA MET A 197 0.20 11.61 -1.08
C MET A 197 -0.82 10.92 -1.98
N LEU A 198 -2.12 11.24 -1.84
CA LEU A 198 -3.19 10.72 -2.72
C LEU A 198 -3.01 11.10 -4.21
N GLN A 199 -2.45 12.28 -4.49
CA GLN A 199 -2.16 12.70 -5.87
C GLN A 199 -1.05 11.84 -6.49
N GLU A 200 -0.06 11.47 -5.70
CA GLU A 200 1.07 10.62 -6.12
C GLU A 200 0.64 9.16 -6.22
N GLU A 201 -0.17 8.68 -5.28
CA GLU A 201 -0.73 7.33 -5.26
C GLU A 201 -1.44 6.99 -6.58
N SER A 202 -2.13 7.97 -7.17
CA SER A 202 -2.80 7.81 -8.46
C SER A 202 -1.86 7.35 -9.58
N PHE A 203 -0.57 7.73 -9.53
CA PHE A 203 0.46 7.25 -10.45
C PHE A 203 0.78 5.77 -10.19
N HIS A 204 0.95 5.35 -8.94
CA HIS A 204 1.26 3.97 -8.55
C HIS A 204 0.19 3.00 -9.05
N LEU A 205 -1.07 3.34 -8.78
CA LEU A 205 -2.24 2.58 -9.24
C LEU A 205 -2.32 2.52 -10.78
N GLY A 206 -1.93 3.59 -11.45
CA GLY A 206 -1.81 3.65 -12.90
C GLY A 206 -0.74 2.70 -13.43
N VAL A 207 0.43 2.64 -12.79
CA VAL A 207 1.53 1.73 -13.14
C VAL A 207 1.09 0.26 -12.99
N GLY A 208 0.43 -0.10 -11.89
CA GLY A 208 -0.08 -1.46 -11.67
C GLY A 208 -1.08 -1.90 -12.74
N PHE A 209 -2.16 -1.12 -12.93
CA PHE A 209 -3.20 -1.44 -13.93
C PHE A 209 -2.63 -1.50 -15.35
N ASP A 210 -1.81 -0.51 -15.74
CA ASP A 210 -1.24 -0.42 -17.08
C ASP A 210 -0.23 -1.54 -17.35
N GLY A 211 0.57 -1.92 -16.36
CA GLY A 211 1.49 -3.05 -16.41
C GLY A 211 0.74 -4.36 -16.69
N LEU A 212 -0.28 -4.67 -15.88
CA LEU A 212 -1.13 -5.86 -16.09
C LEU A 212 -1.81 -5.85 -17.48
N ARG A 213 -2.35 -4.70 -17.90
CA ARG A 213 -2.92 -4.55 -19.24
C ARG A 213 -1.90 -4.86 -20.33
N ARG A 214 -0.65 -4.40 -20.20
CA ARG A 214 0.43 -4.63 -21.15
C ARG A 214 0.90 -6.07 -21.18
N VAL A 215 0.87 -6.77 -20.04
CA VAL A 215 1.11 -8.24 -19.96
C VAL A 215 0.05 -8.98 -20.78
N LEU A 216 -1.23 -8.68 -20.55
CA LEU A 216 -2.34 -9.33 -21.25
C LEU A 216 -2.31 -9.06 -22.76
N LEU A 217 -2.07 -7.81 -23.17
CA LEU A 217 -1.95 -7.42 -24.59
C LEU A 217 -0.79 -8.10 -25.32
N ALA A 218 0.33 -8.36 -24.63
CA ALA A 218 1.46 -9.06 -25.23
C ALA A 218 1.19 -10.56 -25.44
N GLY A 219 0.34 -11.15 -24.60
CA GLY A 219 -0.08 -12.56 -24.71
C GLY A 219 1.03 -13.59 -24.50
N LYS A 220 2.20 -13.19 -23.97
CA LYS A 220 3.34 -14.10 -23.74
C LYS A 220 3.26 -14.84 -22.41
N VAL A 221 2.68 -14.21 -21.39
CA VAL A 221 2.46 -14.80 -20.08
C VAL A 221 1.08 -15.48 -20.09
N PRO A 222 0.97 -16.80 -19.80
CA PRO A 222 -0.32 -17.47 -19.75
C PRO A 222 -1.28 -16.80 -18.77
N VAL A 223 -2.56 -16.65 -19.13
CA VAL A 223 -3.56 -16.01 -18.25
C VAL A 223 -3.72 -16.78 -16.95
N ALA A 224 -3.62 -18.11 -16.99
CA ALA A 224 -3.62 -18.96 -15.79
C ALA A 224 -2.47 -18.63 -14.84
N LEU A 225 -1.30 -18.24 -15.36
CA LEU A 225 -0.18 -17.81 -14.53
C LEU A 225 -0.47 -16.43 -13.92
N VAL A 226 -1.01 -15.47 -14.68
CA VAL A 226 -1.46 -14.16 -14.13
C VAL A 226 -2.49 -14.34 -13.01
N GLN A 227 -3.43 -15.29 -13.17
CA GLN A 227 -4.43 -15.61 -12.15
C GLN A 227 -3.81 -16.05 -10.83
N LYS A 228 -2.70 -16.83 -10.85
CA LYS A 228 -2.00 -17.22 -9.61
C LYS A 228 -1.48 -16.01 -8.82
N PHE A 229 -1.01 -14.97 -9.51
CA PHE A 229 -0.57 -13.73 -8.85
C PHE A 229 -1.75 -12.93 -8.27
N PHE A 230 -2.92 -12.95 -8.92
CA PHE A 230 -4.15 -12.39 -8.33
C PHE A 230 -4.49 -13.15 -7.03
N ASN A 231 -4.41 -14.49 -7.06
CA ASN A 231 -4.68 -15.32 -5.88
C ASN A 231 -3.67 -15.09 -4.74
N LYS A 232 -2.44 -14.68 -5.04
CA LYS A 232 -1.43 -14.28 -4.04
C LYS A 232 -1.74 -12.91 -3.42
N TRP A 233 -1.97 -11.90 -4.26
CA TRP A 233 -1.96 -10.51 -3.82
C TRP A 233 -3.32 -9.96 -3.38
N VAL A 234 -4.42 -10.47 -3.93
CA VAL A 234 -5.76 -9.97 -3.57
C VAL A 234 -6.12 -10.31 -2.11
N PRO A 235 -5.94 -11.54 -1.59
CA PRO A 235 -6.17 -11.83 -0.17
C PRO A 235 -5.23 -11.05 0.75
N THR A 236 -3.99 -10.85 0.31
CA THR A 236 -2.98 -10.05 1.01
C THR A 236 -3.42 -8.60 1.16
N ALA A 237 -4.14 -8.04 0.18
CA ALA A 237 -4.77 -6.72 0.28
C ALA A 237 -6.02 -6.73 1.17
N TYR A 238 -6.85 -7.78 1.16
CA TYR A 238 -8.01 -7.89 2.06
C TYR A 238 -7.61 -7.83 3.54
N ASP A 239 -6.48 -8.43 3.90
CA ASP A 239 -5.97 -8.45 5.27
C ASP A 239 -5.54 -7.06 5.79
N LEU A 240 -5.19 -6.12 4.90
CA LEU A 240 -4.78 -4.76 5.28
C LEU A 240 -5.93 -3.93 5.89
N PHE A 241 -7.17 -4.25 5.55
CA PHE A 241 -8.34 -3.61 6.15
C PHE A 241 -8.59 -4.07 7.60
N GLY A 242 -7.88 -5.08 8.10
CA GLY A 242 -8.01 -5.58 9.48
C GLY A 242 -9.26 -6.45 9.70
N THR A 243 -9.63 -6.66 10.96
CA THR A 243 -10.80 -7.46 11.35
C THR A 243 -12.10 -6.69 11.08
N ASP A 244 -13.18 -7.42 10.76
CA ASP A 244 -14.48 -6.85 10.42
C ASP A 244 -15.05 -6.01 11.56
N ASN A 245 -15.10 -6.62 12.76
CA ASN A 245 -15.39 -5.94 14.01
C ASN A 245 -14.08 -5.58 14.72
N SER A 246 -13.82 -4.28 14.87
CA SER A 246 -12.56 -3.76 15.40
C SER A 246 -12.79 -2.63 16.40
N GLY A 247 -12.37 -2.87 17.64
CA GLY A 247 -12.36 -1.83 18.69
C GLY A 247 -11.46 -0.65 18.32
N SER A 248 -10.32 -0.91 17.66
CA SER A 248 -9.42 0.15 17.21
C SER A 248 -10.04 1.02 16.12
N ALA A 249 -10.75 0.42 15.15
CA ALA A 249 -11.46 1.17 14.12
C ALA A 249 -12.61 1.99 14.72
N HIS A 250 -13.38 1.38 15.63
CA HIS A 250 -14.43 2.06 16.39
C HIS A 250 -13.91 3.30 17.09
N TRP A 251 -12.88 3.17 17.92
CA TRP A 251 -12.33 4.30 18.68
C TRP A 251 -11.61 5.31 17.79
N GLY A 252 -10.93 4.87 16.72
CA GLY A 252 -10.36 5.76 15.72
C GLY A 252 -11.40 6.67 15.07
N TYR A 253 -12.60 6.15 14.80
CA TYR A 253 -13.73 6.94 14.31
C TYR A 253 -14.31 7.86 15.39
N VAL A 254 -14.59 7.32 16.57
CA VAL A 254 -15.15 8.08 17.71
C VAL A 254 -14.29 9.29 18.06
N TRP A 255 -12.97 9.12 18.06
CA TRP A 255 -12.01 10.17 18.40
C TRP A 255 -11.70 11.11 17.24
N GLY A 256 -12.35 10.96 16.08
CA GLY A 256 -12.13 11.80 14.92
C GLY A 256 -10.82 11.53 14.19
N LEU A 257 -10.10 10.44 14.44
CA LEU A 257 -8.76 10.21 13.89
C LEU A 257 -8.77 9.65 12.47
N LYS A 258 -9.75 8.80 12.14
CA LYS A 258 -9.89 8.14 10.84
C LYS A 258 -11.36 8.00 10.48
N GLY A 259 -11.79 8.65 9.39
CA GLY A 259 -13.18 8.67 8.93
C GLY A 259 -13.50 7.48 8.03
N ARG A 260 -14.71 7.45 7.46
CA ARG A 260 -15.03 6.58 6.32
C ARG A 260 -14.30 7.08 5.06
N TYR A 261 -14.26 6.23 4.03
CA TYR A 261 -13.60 6.55 2.77
C TYR A 261 -14.25 7.76 2.06
N ASP A 262 -15.57 7.87 2.14
CA ASP A 262 -16.40 8.88 1.50
C ASP A 262 -17.17 9.70 2.55
N GLU A 263 -16.53 9.99 3.70
CA GLU A 263 -17.17 10.62 4.86
C GLU A 263 -17.99 11.86 4.51
N GLU A 264 -17.52 12.69 3.59
CA GLU A 264 -18.19 13.92 3.16
C GLU A 264 -19.48 13.69 2.34
N GLN A 265 -19.66 12.51 1.77
CA GLN A 265 -20.83 12.14 0.95
C GLN A 265 -21.89 11.40 1.77
N GLN A 266 -21.55 11.01 2.99
CA GLN A 266 -22.38 10.15 3.82
C GLN A 266 -23.47 10.94 4.54
N THR A 267 -24.72 10.54 4.32
CA THR A 267 -25.89 11.17 4.96
C THR A 267 -26.44 10.37 6.15
N SER A 268 -26.01 9.12 6.30
CA SER A 268 -26.41 8.23 7.39
C SER A 268 -25.31 8.13 8.47
N PRO A 269 -25.69 7.88 9.74
CA PRO A 269 -24.74 7.58 10.80
C PRO A 269 -23.87 6.37 10.43
N ALA A 270 -22.57 6.45 10.72
CA ALA A 270 -21.67 5.33 10.49
C ALA A 270 -22.02 4.13 11.40
N ASP A 271 -22.02 2.92 10.83
CA ASP A 271 -21.95 1.70 11.61
C ASP A 271 -20.52 1.52 12.15
N ARG A 272 -20.32 2.02 13.38
CA ARG A 272 -19.00 2.06 14.03
C ARG A 272 -18.44 0.66 14.33
N ALA A 273 -19.25 -0.41 14.24
CA ALA A 273 -18.78 -1.78 14.44
C ALA A 273 -18.18 -2.39 13.17
N HIS A 274 -18.56 -1.91 11.98
CA HIS A 274 -18.21 -2.53 10.69
C HIS A 274 -17.49 -1.57 9.74
N LEU A 275 -16.76 -0.58 10.27
CA LEU A 275 -16.02 0.42 9.49
C LEU A 275 -14.98 -0.20 8.55
N ASN A 276 -14.20 -1.16 9.07
CA ASN A 276 -13.18 -1.88 8.29
C ASN A 276 -13.82 -2.70 7.18
N GLU A 277 -14.92 -3.40 7.49
CA GLU A 277 -15.66 -4.19 6.51
C GLU A 277 -16.23 -3.30 5.40
N THR A 278 -16.83 -2.16 5.77
CA THR A 278 -17.40 -1.20 4.81
C THR A 278 -16.33 -0.66 3.86
N ALA A 279 -15.16 -0.27 4.39
CA ALA A 279 -14.04 0.17 3.57
C ALA A 279 -13.54 -0.94 2.64
N ARG A 280 -13.44 -2.18 3.14
CA ARG A 280 -13.06 -3.35 2.33
C ARG A 280 -14.08 -3.64 1.23
N GLN A 281 -15.38 -3.51 1.49
CA GLN A 281 -16.43 -3.71 0.49
C GLN A 281 -16.31 -2.68 -0.65
N LEU A 282 -16.08 -1.41 -0.33
CA LEU A 282 -15.82 -0.37 -1.34
C LEU A 282 -14.59 -0.69 -2.18
N TYR A 283 -13.52 -1.17 -1.54
CA TYR A 283 -12.32 -1.67 -2.22
C TYR A 283 -12.64 -2.83 -3.16
N CYS A 284 -13.37 -3.84 -2.68
CA CYS A 284 -13.81 -4.99 -3.46
C CYS A 284 -14.63 -4.59 -4.69
N THR A 285 -15.52 -3.61 -4.56
CA THR A 285 -16.27 -3.05 -5.70
C THR A 285 -15.31 -2.44 -6.74
N GLU A 286 -14.38 -1.58 -6.33
CA GLU A 286 -13.42 -0.96 -7.23
C GLU A 286 -12.56 -1.99 -7.97
N ILE A 287 -12.00 -2.97 -7.25
CA ILE A 287 -11.13 -3.97 -7.88
C ILE A 287 -11.91 -4.93 -8.79
N THR A 288 -13.20 -5.14 -8.53
CA THR A 288 -14.09 -5.91 -9.41
C THR A 288 -14.25 -5.21 -10.76
N GLU A 289 -14.53 -3.91 -10.75
CA GLU A 289 -14.66 -3.10 -11.97
C GLU A 289 -13.33 -3.05 -12.75
N LEU A 290 -12.21 -2.89 -12.05
CA LEU A 290 -10.88 -2.87 -12.68
C LEU A 290 -10.51 -4.24 -13.27
N THR A 291 -10.86 -5.33 -12.60
CA THR A 291 -10.67 -6.69 -13.14
C THR A 291 -11.54 -6.91 -14.38
N ALA A 292 -12.79 -6.42 -14.37
CA ALA A 292 -13.65 -6.46 -15.56
C ALA A 292 -13.05 -5.67 -16.74
N ARG A 293 -12.40 -4.53 -16.47
CA ARG A 293 -11.67 -3.77 -17.50
C ARG A 293 -10.44 -4.51 -18.01
N LEU A 294 -9.68 -5.18 -17.15
CA LEU A 294 -8.55 -6.03 -17.57
C LEU A 294 -9.02 -7.21 -18.43
N ASN A 295 -10.17 -7.80 -18.12
CA ASN A 295 -10.76 -8.89 -18.89
C ASN A 295 -11.12 -8.54 -20.34
N GLN A 296 -11.19 -7.26 -20.71
CA GLN A 296 -11.32 -6.84 -22.12
C GLN A 296 -10.07 -7.17 -22.95
N TYR A 297 -8.94 -7.45 -22.31
CA TYR A 297 -7.67 -7.80 -22.94
C TYR A 297 -7.30 -9.28 -22.80
N VAL A 298 -8.14 -10.07 -22.12
CA VAL A 298 -7.98 -11.53 -22.05
C VAL A 298 -8.49 -12.14 -23.38
N PRO A 299 -7.72 -13.01 -24.04
CA PRO A 299 -8.18 -13.70 -25.25
C PRO A 299 -9.49 -14.46 -25.02
N ALA A 300 -10.42 -14.41 -25.98
CA ALA A 300 -11.77 -14.97 -25.83
C ALA A 300 -11.80 -16.50 -25.67
N ASP A 301 -10.72 -17.19 -26.05
CA ASP A 301 -10.50 -18.63 -25.87
C ASP A 301 -9.89 -19.00 -24.51
N GLN A 302 -9.53 -18.02 -23.68
CA GLN A 302 -9.01 -18.20 -22.34
C GLN A 302 -10.03 -17.82 -21.27
N PRO A 303 -10.00 -18.46 -20.08
CA PRO A 303 -10.87 -18.06 -18.98
C PRO A 303 -10.55 -16.63 -18.51
N PRO A 304 -11.57 -15.83 -18.15
CA PRO A 304 -11.35 -14.49 -17.62
C PRO A 304 -10.63 -14.55 -16.27
N LEU A 305 -9.87 -13.51 -15.95
CA LEU A 305 -9.33 -13.28 -14.61
C LEU A 305 -10.47 -13.09 -13.62
N ARG A 306 -10.31 -13.67 -12.42
CA ARG A 306 -11.27 -13.61 -11.33
C ARG A 306 -10.58 -13.14 -10.05
N LEU A 307 -11.33 -12.43 -9.21
CA LEU A 307 -10.88 -12.15 -7.85
C LEU A 307 -11.18 -13.37 -6.97
N PRO A 308 -10.24 -13.80 -6.12
CA PRO A 308 -10.55 -14.84 -5.14
C PRO A 308 -11.59 -14.33 -4.15
N ASP A 309 -12.40 -15.27 -3.66
CA ASP A 309 -13.38 -15.02 -2.61
C ASP A 309 -12.74 -14.40 -1.37
N GLN A 310 -13.48 -13.56 -0.64
CA GLN A 310 -12.97 -12.84 0.52
C GLN A 310 -12.60 -13.74 1.71
N THR A 311 -12.99 -15.00 1.69
CA THR A 311 -12.60 -16.02 2.68
C THR A 311 -11.28 -16.73 2.31
N PHE A 312 -10.87 -16.68 1.05
CA PHE A 312 -9.68 -17.39 0.56
C PHE A 312 -8.40 -16.80 1.17
N HIS A 313 -7.55 -17.69 1.70
CA HIS A 313 -6.16 -17.38 2.08
C HIS A 313 -5.98 -16.16 3.00
N ARG A 314 -6.90 -15.98 3.95
CA ARG A 314 -6.88 -14.87 4.92
C ARG A 314 -5.92 -15.17 6.08
N ARG A 315 -5.19 -14.15 6.52
CA ARG A 315 -4.36 -14.18 7.75
C ARG A 315 -4.97 -13.35 8.87
N ILE A 316 -5.92 -12.46 8.56
CA ILE A 316 -6.58 -11.56 9.50
C ILE A 316 -8.11 -11.72 9.41
N GLY A 317 -8.80 -11.60 10.55
CA GLY A 317 -10.27 -11.62 10.62
C GLY A 317 -10.86 -13.01 10.86
N ALA A 318 -12.18 -13.14 10.67
CA ALA A 318 -12.94 -14.33 11.01
C ALA A 318 -12.54 -15.59 10.22
N TYR A 319 -11.90 -15.41 9.05
CA TYR A 319 -11.45 -16.48 8.18
C TYR A 319 -9.94 -16.74 8.26
N ALA A 320 -9.25 -16.11 9.22
CA ALA A 320 -7.80 -16.26 9.38
C ALA A 320 -7.41 -17.74 9.57
N GLY A 321 -6.63 -18.27 8.64
CA GLY A 321 -6.16 -19.67 8.67
C GLY A 321 -7.24 -20.71 8.33
N GLU A 322 -8.45 -20.31 7.96
CA GLU A 322 -9.51 -21.25 7.59
C GLU A 322 -9.32 -21.79 6.16
N PRO A 323 -9.61 -23.08 5.91
CA PRO A 323 -9.30 -23.76 4.65
C PRO A 323 -10.36 -23.53 3.57
N TYR A 324 -10.52 -22.30 3.08
CA TYR A 324 -11.43 -21.98 1.98
C TYR A 324 -10.71 -22.02 0.62
N SER A 325 -11.39 -22.49 -0.43
CA SER A 325 -10.91 -22.45 -1.82
C SER A 325 -11.00 -21.03 -2.40
N VAL A 326 -10.44 -20.82 -3.61
CA VAL A 326 -10.50 -19.51 -4.31
C VAL A 326 -11.92 -19.08 -4.64
N ASP A 327 -12.87 -20.01 -4.68
CA ASP A 327 -14.30 -19.76 -4.93
C ASP A 327 -15.14 -19.76 -3.64
N GLY A 328 -14.51 -19.74 -2.46
CA GLY A 328 -15.20 -19.66 -1.16
C GLY A 328 -15.78 -20.99 -0.66
N THR A 329 -15.36 -22.12 -1.21
CA THR A 329 -15.79 -23.45 -0.72
C THR A 329 -14.88 -23.92 0.41
N ARG A 330 -15.44 -24.31 1.56
CA ARG A 330 -14.65 -24.88 2.65
C ARG A 330 -14.11 -26.26 2.25
N LEU A 331 -12.80 -26.45 2.39
CA LEU A 331 -12.07 -27.67 2.05
C LEU A 331 -11.59 -28.40 3.31
N SER A 332 -11.28 -29.68 3.16
CA SER A 332 -10.51 -30.40 4.18
C SER A 332 -9.05 -29.90 4.22
N PRO A 333 -8.31 -30.06 5.32
CA PRO A 333 -6.92 -29.59 5.39
C PRO A 333 -6.02 -30.13 4.28
N GLY A 334 -6.15 -31.41 3.93
CA GLY A 334 -5.38 -32.03 2.84
C GLY A 334 -5.77 -31.49 1.46
N ALA A 335 -7.08 -31.30 1.22
CA ALA A 335 -7.56 -30.71 -0.03
C ALA A 335 -7.13 -29.24 -0.15
N TYR A 336 -7.14 -28.48 0.96
CA TYR A 336 -6.68 -27.10 0.98
C TYR A 336 -5.18 -26.98 0.70
N ALA A 337 -4.34 -27.84 1.30
CA ALA A 337 -2.90 -27.85 1.01
C ALA A 337 -2.62 -28.12 -0.48
N ALA A 338 -3.33 -29.09 -1.08
CA ALA A 338 -3.23 -29.35 -2.52
C ALA A 338 -3.74 -28.16 -3.36
N HIS A 339 -4.86 -27.56 -2.95
CA HIS A 339 -5.44 -26.38 -3.60
C HIS A 339 -4.49 -25.19 -3.60
N LEU A 340 -3.78 -24.93 -2.49
CA LEU A 340 -2.79 -23.85 -2.42
C LEU A 340 -1.63 -24.05 -3.40
N VAL A 341 -1.15 -25.28 -3.58
CA VAL A 341 -0.11 -25.62 -4.56
C VAL A 341 -0.61 -25.36 -5.99
N GLU A 342 -1.86 -25.71 -6.26
CA GLU A 342 -2.48 -25.50 -7.57
C GLU A 342 -2.64 -24.01 -7.92
N VAL A 343 -3.16 -23.21 -6.97
CA VAL A 343 -3.68 -21.86 -7.28
C VAL A 343 -2.75 -20.71 -6.93
N LEU A 344 -1.69 -20.94 -6.15
CA LEU A 344 -0.67 -19.93 -5.83
C LEU A 344 0.60 -20.14 -6.67
N PRO A 345 1.41 -19.08 -6.90
CA PRO A 345 2.66 -19.21 -7.65
C PRO A 345 3.62 -20.19 -6.99
N GLN A 346 4.07 -21.19 -7.74
CA GLN A 346 5.04 -22.20 -7.32
C GLN A 346 6.44 -21.90 -7.90
N PRO A 347 7.53 -22.53 -7.40
CA PRO A 347 8.87 -22.35 -7.96
C PRO A 347 8.96 -22.59 -9.48
N GLU A 348 8.24 -23.57 -10.00
CA GLU A 348 8.16 -23.86 -11.45
C GLU A 348 7.44 -22.77 -12.24
N ASP A 349 6.43 -22.12 -11.65
CA ASP A 349 5.74 -20.98 -12.25
C ASP A 349 6.67 -19.77 -12.35
N LEU A 350 7.47 -19.53 -11.31
CA LEU A 350 8.49 -18.46 -11.30
C LEU A 350 9.60 -18.74 -12.31
N ALA A 351 10.05 -19.99 -12.42
CA ALA A 351 11.04 -20.39 -13.43
C ALA A 351 10.49 -20.27 -14.86
N LEU A 352 9.21 -20.59 -15.07
CA LEU A 352 8.54 -20.34 -16.35
C LEU A 352 8.45 -18.84 -16.64
N LEU A 353 7.99 -18.04 -15.68
CA LEU A 353 7.88 -16.59 -15.83
C LEU A 353 9.23 -15.98 -16.21
N HIS A 354 10.30 -16.31 -15.48
CA HIS A 354 11.65 -15.84 -15.79
C HIS A 354 12.08 -16.15 -17.24
N ARG A 355 11.79 -17.35 -17.75
CA ARG A 355 12.06 -17.71 -19.15
C ARG A 355 11.25 -16.87 -20.13
N LEU A 356 9.97 -16.64 -19.83
CA LEU A 356 9.08 -15.84 -20.67
C LEU A 356 9.45 -14.35 -20.67
N THR A 357 10.04 -13.85 -19.57
CA THR A 357 10.40 -12.44 -19.40
C THR A 357 11.85 -12.12 -19.71
N THR A 358 12.61 -13.05 -20.31
CA THR A 358 14.01 -12.80 -20.69
C THR A 358 14.11 -11.78 -21.83
N ALA A 359 13.18 -11.80 -22.78
CA ALA A 359 13.06 -10.81 -23.85
C ALA A 359 11.97 -9.81 -23.49
N PRO A 360 12.11 -8.50 -23.80
CA PRO A 360 11.18 -7.47 -23.35
C PRO A 360 9.80 -7.49 -24.03
N ASP A 361 9.58 -8.36 -25.02
CA ASP A 361 8.32 -8.48 -25.78
C ASP A 361 7.19 -9.17 -24.98
N TRP A 362 7.45 -9.57 -23.73
CA TRP A 362 6.43 -10.01 -22.78
C TRP A 362 5.53 -8.89 -22.26
N LEU A 363 5.90 -7.62 -22.50
CA LEU A 363 5.08 -6.44 -22.26
C LEU A 363 4.80 -5.70 -23.56
N ALA A 364 3.54 -5.34 -23.79
CA ALA A 364 3.19 -4.44 -24.88
C ALA A 364 3.91 -3.09 -24.70
N PRO A 365 4.44 -2.48 -25.77
CA PRO A 365 5.30 -1.31 -25.66
C PRO A 365 4.53 -0.04 -25.24
N LYS A 366 5.20 0.81 -24.47
CA LYS A 366 4.84 2.22 -24.27
C LYS A 366 5.84 3.07 -25.04
N LYS A 367 5.38 4.08 -25.79
CA LYS A 367 6.30 5.08 -26.36
C LYS A 367 7.02 5.76 -25.19
N SER A 368 8.35 5.66 -25.12
CA SER A 368 9.11 6.52 -24.23
C SER A 368 8.89 7.96 -24.69
N ARG A 369 8.06 8.73 -23.98
CA ARG A 369 8.25 10.18 -24.03
C ARG A 369 9.67 10.41 -23.52
N GLY A 370 10.45 11.23 -24.25
CA GLY A 370 11.76 11.69 -23.78
C GLY A 370 11.64 12.36 -22.41
N PRO A 371 12.75 12.75 -21.78
CA PRO A 371 12.71 13.43 -20.48
C PRO A 371 11.71 14.59 -20.56
N GLU A 372 10.72 14.60 -19.66
CA GLU A 372 9.84 15.78 -19.51
C GLU A 372 10.73 16.94 -19.04
N PRO A 373 10.64 18.12 -19.68
CA PRO A 373 11.45 19.25 -19.26
C PRO A 373 10.94 19.73 -17.89
N GLY A 374 11.75 19.55 -16.85
CA GLY A 374 11.56 20.17 -15.54
C GLY A 374 11.01 19.28 -14.42
N MET A 375 11.56 18.08 -14.24
CA MET A 375 11.53 17.39 -12.94
C MET A 375 12.77 17.74 -12.14
#